data_AF-D0IE25-F1
#
_entry.id   AF-D0IE25-F1
#
_cell.length_a   1.000
_cell.length_b   1.000
_cell.length_c   1.000
_cell.angle_alpha   90.00
_cell.angle_beta   90.00
_cell.angle_gamma   90.00
#
_symmetry.space_group_name_H-M   'P 1'
#
loop_
_entity.id
_entity.type
_entity.pdbx_description
1 polymer ?
#
loop_
_entity_poly.entity_id
_entity_poly.type
_entity_poly.pdbx_seq_one_letter_code
_entity_poly.pdbx_strand_id
1 'polypeptide(L)'
;MNKLIQIMLQHSLALLLILSIPTSAVAQTPPSACQDNGIVVGFFNGVQNTALQATMSLFELKSIHGVKNAQEEPIRYELLYNYTAGFEDFVETFEQRLLEHGALLEGRFELFFEAIRGDGPWWRKIIDTVSGTAGILEGFVEWAKAKTIALLTSSWGNPPTNVNYAEHRARIENWALEGKKLLFVAHSQGNLFVNPAYDYALRLLPGESISVVHIAPASPRLSGPHSLADLDLVINGLRLTGNVADNTDSIPGYLLRPAGTNGKRDPLGHGFIEIYINGALSVANRVNSHIQHALDTLVSPPAQASSGFFTATLTWDGLGDVDLHTYEPNGSHVYYSNLTGSTGYLDVDNTVANGPEHYFASCDINKLQTGVYTISVANYSRAEGRTATIQLSSWRDGVLGTRTVQLGSATGSTPSHTLFKVNVSNDATTGAYDVNIE
;
A
#
# COMPACT_ATOMS: atom_id res chain seq x y z
N MET A 1 -5.70 -55.92 82.22
CA MET A 1 -4.52 -55.12 82.63
C MET A 1 -3.44 -55.33 81.58
N ASN A 2 -2.73 -54.34 81.08
CA ASN A 2 -2.85 -52.91 81.18
C ASN A 2 -1.88 -52.36 80.14
N LYS A 3 -2.38 -51.40 79.35
CA LYS A 3 -1.69 -50.20 78.86
C LYS A 3 -0.45 -50.33 77.95
N LEU A 4 -0.47 -49.43 76.96
CA LEU A 4 0.53 -49.03 75.98
C LEU A 4 0.42 -49.83 74.67
N ILE A 5 -0.50 -49.52 73.74
CA ILE A 5 -0.86 -48.21 73.18
C ILE A 5 0.38 -47.35 72.90
N GLN A 6 0.61 -47.12 71.60
CA GLN A 6 1.06 -45.86 70.98
C GLN A 6 2.49 -45.62 70.50
N ILE A 7 3.44 -46.55 70.52
CA ILE A 7 4.76 -46.24 69.93
C ILE A 7 5.30 -47.45 69.17
N MET A 8 5.77 -47.24 67.95
CA MET A 8 6.37 -48.21 67.01
C MET A 8 5.45 -48.85 65.95
N LEU A 9 4.60 -48.04 65.31
CA LEU A 9 4.19 -48.27 63.91
C LEU A 9 4.50 -47.02 63.10
N GLN A 10 5.78 -46.71 62.99
CA GLN A 10 6.32 -45.86 61.94
C GLN A 10 7.38 -46.68 61.23
N HIS A 11 7.47 -46.47 59.92
CA HIS A 11 8.35 -47.10 58.93
C HIS A 11 7.71 -48.28 58.18
N SER A 12 7.54 -48.03 56.87
CA SER A 12 7.24 -48.98 55.79
C SER A 12 5.81 -48.98 55.27
N LEU A 13 5.33 -47.84 54.77
CA LEU A 13 4.41 -47.85 53.63
C LEU A 13 4.70 -46.65 52.73
N ALA A 14 5.66 -46.83 51.81
CA ALA A 14 5.86 -45.90 50.70
C ALA A 14 4.67 -46.07 49.74
N LEU A 15 3.66 -45.23 49.92
CA LEU A 15 2.53 -45.11 49.02
C LEU A 15 3.02 -44.38 47.75
N LEU A 16 3.17 -45.14 46.66
CA LEU A 16 3.48 -44.62 45.34
C LEU A 16 2.24 -43.89 44.79
N LEU A 17 2.08 -42.61 45.15
CA LEU A 17 1.06 -41.75 44.56
C LEU A 17 1.59 -41.24 43.22
N ILE A 18 1.22 -41.91 42.12
CA ILE A 18 1.47 -41.42 40.76
C ILE A 18 0.58 -40.19 40.57
N LEU A 19 1.17 -38.99 40.69
CA LEU A 19 0.54 -37.77 40.20
C LEU A 19 0.48 -37.88 38.66
N SER A 20 -0.70 -38.22 38.14
CA SER A 20 -1.03 -37.97 36.75
C SER A 20 -1.14 -36.46 36.55
N ILE A 21 -0.05 -35.84 36.09
CA ILE A 21 -0.06 -34.46 35.59
C ILE A 21 -0.95 -34.49 34.33
N PRO A 22 -2.06 -33.74 34.26
CA PRO A 22 -2.78 -33.59 33.01
C PRO A 22 -1.83 -32.86 32.06
N THR A 23 -1.32 -33.58 31.06
CA THR A 23 -0.70 -32.95 29.90
C THR A 23 -1.80 -32.15 29.22
N SER A 24 -1.80 -30.83 29.43
CA SER A 24 -2.56 -29.91 28.58
C SER A 24 -2.15 -30.20 27.14
N ALA A 25 -3.07 -30.75 26.35
CA ALA A 25 -2.87 -30.84 24.92
C ALA A 25 -2.67 -29.41 24.43
N VAL A 26 -1.44 -29.07 24.04
CA VAL A 26 -1.19 -27.87 23.26
C VAL A 26 -1.99 -28.06 21.98
N ALA A 27 -3.09 -27.33 21.83
CA ALA A 27 -3.83 -27.32 20.58
C ALA A 27 -2.83 -26.93 19.49
N GLN A 28 -2.48 -27.88 18.63
CA GLN A 28 -1.66 -27.58 17.46
C GLN A 28 -2.46 -26.58 16.63
N THR A 29 -1.91 -25.39 16.44
CA THR A 29 -2.48 -24.44 15.48
C THR A 29 -2.61 -25.16 14.14
N PRO A 30 -3.81 -25.16 13.53
CA PRO A 30 -3.99 -25.78 12.24
C PRO A 30 -2.96 -25.22 11.25
N PRO A 31 -2.49 -26.03 10.29
CA PRO A 31 -1.66 -25.51 9.22
C PRO A 31 -2.37 -24.34 8.54
N SER A 32 -1.67 -23.20 8.45
CA SER A 32 -2.22 -21.94 7.93
C SER A 32 -1.70 -21.67 6.52
N ALA A 33 -2.59 -21.27 5.63
CA ALA A 33 -2.31 -20.75 4.31
C ALA A 33 -1.83 -19.30 4.34
N CYS A 34 -1.94 -18.60 5.49
CA CYS A 34 -1.61 -17.19 5.63
C CYS A 34 -0.61 -16.92 6.76
N GLN A 35 0.02 -15.75 6.68
CA GLN A 35 0.68 -15.10 7.80
C GLN A 35 -0.13 -13.87 8.23
N ASP A 36 -0.19 -13.61 9.53
CA ASP A 36 -0.91 -12.46 10.05
C ASP A 36 -0.12 -11.19 9.72
N ASN A 37 -0.66 -10.30 8.89
CA ASN A 37 0.03 -9.07 8.51
C ASN A 37 -0.23 -8.01 9.58
N GLY A 38 0.80 -7.62 10.34
CA GLY A 38 0.65 -6.62 11.41
C GLY A 38 0.77 -5.17 10.91
N ILE A 39 1.59 -4.94 9.88
CA ILE A 39 1.90 -3.62 9.36
C ILE A 39 1.71 -3.57 7.84
N VAL A 40 1.11 -2.49 7.34
CA VAL A 40 1.04 -2.15 5.92
C VAL A 40 1.86 -0.88 5.65
N VAL A 41 2.85 -1.00 4.77
CA VAL A 41 3.61 0.10 4.19
C VAL A 41 2.95 0.50 2.87
N GLY A 42 2.29 1.65 2.87
CA GLY A 42 1.66 2.23 1.69
C GLY A 42 2.59 3.22 0.97
N PHE A 43 3.06 2.89 -0.23
CA PHE A 43 3.93 3.77 -1.02
C PHE A 43 3.12 4.64 -1.99
N PHE A 44 3.31 5.95 -1.93
CA PHE A 44 2.72 6.94 -2.83
C PHE A 44 3.81 7.45 -3.78
N ASN A 45 3.75 7.04 -5.05
CA ASN A 45 4.72 7.44 -6.07
C ASN A 45 4.58 8.91 -6.49
N GLY A 46 5.63 9.47 -7.06
CA GLY A 46 5.56 10.75 -7.77
C GLY A 46 4.69 10.65 -9.03
N VAL A 47 4.24 11.78 -9.56
CA VAL A 47 3.59 11.80 -10.87
C VAL A 47 4.61 11.61 -12.00
N GLN A 48 4.13 11.15 -13.15
CA GLN A 48 4.92 10.67 -14.31
C GLN A 48 5.71 9.37 -14.11
N ASN A 49 5.58 8.68 -12.97
CA ASN A 49 6.07 7.31 -12.90
C ASN A 49 5.12 6.38 -13.65
N THR A 50 5.66 5.48 -14.47
CA THR A 50 4.85 4.34 -14.96
C THR A 50 4.53 3.40 -13.80
N ALA A 51 3.46 2.61 -13.93
CA ALA A 51 3.14 1.58 -12.94
C ALA A 51 4.33 0.65 -12.66
N LEU A 52 5.10 0.29 -13.70
CA LEU A 52 6.32 -0.50 -13.54
C LEU A 52 7.38 0.22 -12.70
N GLN A 53 7.63 1.51 -12.94
CA GLN A 53 8.59 2.28 -12.15
C GLN A 53 8.17 2.43 -10.70
N ALA A 54 6.89 2.71 -10.45
CA ALA A 54 6.35 2.82 -9.10
C ALA A 54 6.45 1.48 -8.35
N THR A 55 6.17 0.36 -9.02
CA THR A 55 6.35 -0.99 -8.48
C THR A 55 7.82 -1.33 -8.20
N MET A 56 8.76 -0.92 -9.06
CA MET A 56 10.19 -1.09 -8.80
C MET A 56 10.63 -0.31 -7.55
N SER A 57 10.16 0.92 -7.37
CA SER A 57 10.42 1.69 -6.15
C SER A 57 9.88 1.01 -4.89
N LEU A 58 8.65 0.47 -4.94
CA LEU A 58 8.08 -0.31 -3.84
C LEU A 58 8.92 -1.58 -3.55
N PHE A 59 9.38 -2.27 -4.59
CA PHE A 59 10.21 -3.47 -4.46
C PHE A 59 11.55 -3.16 -3.78
N GLU A 60 12.22 -2.07 -4.18
CA GLU A 60 13.47 -1.64 -3.54
C GLU A 60 13.23 -1.24 -2.08
N LEU A 61 12.12 -0.55 -1.78
CA LEU A 61 11.75 -0.24 -0.41
C LEU A 61 11.57 -1.52 0.44
N LYS A 62 10.88 -2.53 -0.11
CA LYS A 62 10.73 -3.85 0.52
C LYS A 62 12.07 -4.58 0.68
N SER A 63 12.97 -4.47 -0.28
CA SER A 63 14.32 -5.07 -0.24
C SER A 63 15.16 -4.49 0.90
N ILE A 64 15.08 -3.17 1.11
CA ILE A 64 15.84 -2.46 2.15
C ILE A 64 15.30 -2.73 3.55
N HIS A 65 13.97 -2.70 3.72
CA HIS A 65 13.33 -2.79 5.04
C HIS A 65 12.86 -4.20 5.42
N GLY A 66 12.96 -5.17 4.50
CA GLY A 66 12.56 -6.54 4.75
C GLY A 66 11.05 -6.73 4.89
N VAL A 67 10.64 -7.95 5.24
CA VAL A 67 9.23 -8.34 5.37
C VAL A 67 8.76 -8.48 6.81
N LYS A 68 9.59 -8.07 7.77
CA LYS A 68 9.30 -8.07 9.20
C LYS A 68 9.97 -6.89 9.87
N ASN A 69 9.35 -6.32 10.90
CA ASN A 69 10.01 -5.32 11.75
C ASN A 69 10.93 -5.99 12.79
N ALA A 70 11.52 -5.18 13.68
CA ALA A 70 12.41 -5.67 14.73
C ALA A 70 11.71 -6.56 15.77
N GLN A 71 10.38 -6.50 15.85
CA GLN A 71 9.54 -7.31 16.74
C GLN A 71 8.99 -8.57 16.04
N GLU A 72 9.55 -8.94 14.88
CA GLU A 72 9.14 -10.09 14.05
C GLU A 72 7.70 -10.00 13.49
N GLU A 73 7.07 -8.84 13.57
CA GLU A 73 5.74 -8.63 12.99
C GLU A 73 5.84 -8.48 11.47
N PRO A 74 5.01 -9.21 10.69
CA PRO A 74 5.05 -9.13 9.24
C PRO A 74 4.68 -7.75 8.69
N ILE A 75 5.47 -7.31 7.72
CA ILE A 75 5.30 -6.07 6.96
C ILE A 75 4.84 -6.41 5.54
N ARG A 76 3.71 -5.84 5.16
CA ARG A 76 3.20 -5.87 3.79
C ARG A 76 3.46 -4.53 3.11
N TYR A 77 3.75 -4.58 1.82
CA TYR A 77 4.05 -3.41 1.00
C TYR A 77 3.01 -3.28 -0.09
N GLU A 78 2.38 -2.10 -0.19
CA GLU A 78 1.36 -1.84 -1.20
C GLU A 78 1.59 -0.51 -1.89
N LEU A 79 1.39 -0.51 -3.21
CA LEU A 79 1.45 0.69 -4.02
C LEU A 79 0.09 1.39 -3.99
N LEU A 80 0.03 2.60 -3.43
CA LEU A 80 -1.05 3.55 -3.63
C LEU A 80 -0.70 4.39 -4.86
N TYR A 81 -1.00 3.82 -6.03
CA TYR A 81 -0.55 4.37 -7.30
C TYR A 81 -1.27 5.67 -7.61
N ASN A 82 -0.51 6.75 -7.72
CA ASN A 82 -1.03 8.02 -8.18
C ASN A 82 -1.09 8.01 -9.70
N TYR A 83 -2.27 7.73 -10.27
CA TYR A 83 -2.46 7.78 -11.73
C TYR A 83 -2.09 9.15 -12.26
N THR A 84 -1.48 9.12 -13.44
CA THR A 84 -1.21 10.29 -14.26
C THR A 84 -2.30 10.49 -15.32
N ALA A 85 -3.49 9.89 -15.17
CA ALA A 85 -4.57 10.04 -16.14
C ALA A 85 -5.03 11.51 -16.20
N GLY A 86 -4.99 12.14 -17.38
CA GLY A 86 -5.12 13.59 -17.58
C GLY A 86 -3.79 14.34 -17.72
N PHE A 87 -2.68 13.65 -17.45
CA PHE A 87 -1.34 14.12 -17.77
C PHE A 87 -0.97 13.85 -19.24
N GLU A 88 -1.57 12.84 -19.87
CA GLU A 88 -1.46 12.57 -21.31
C GLU A 88 -2.08 13.70 -22.14
N ASP A 89 -3.32 14.11 -21.84
CA ASP A 89 -3.97 15.31 -22.43
C ASP A 89 -3.17 16.60 -22.13
N PHE A 90 -2.49 16.67 -20.99
CA PHE A 90 -1.60 17.79 -20.64
C PHE A 90 -0.32 17.78 -21.49
N VAL A 91 0.30 16.63 -21.72
CA VAL A 91 1.45 16.48 -22.62
C VAL A 91 1.03 16.85 -24.05
N GLU A 92 -0.13 16.38 -24.50
CA GLU A 92 -0.68 16.71 -25.82
C GLU A 92 -0.98 18.22 -25.99
N THR A 93 -1.63 18.85 -25.01
CA THR A 93 -1.90 20.31 -25.04
C THR A 93 -0.64 21.16 -24.87
N PHE A 94 0.35 20.68 -24.11
CA PHE A 94 1.66 21.34 -23.97
C PHE A 94 2.48 21.22 -25.27
N GLU A 95 2.43 20.07 -25.94
CA GLU A 95 2.98 19.89 -27.30
C GLU A 95 2.32 20.83 -28.30
N GLN A 96 0.98 20.94 -28.29
CA GLN A 96 0.25 21.88 -29.14
C GLN A 96 0.60 23.35 -28.88
N ARG A 97 0.67 23.81 -27.62
CA ARG A 97 1.06 25.20 -27.31
C ARG A 97 2.52 25.52 -27.64
N LEU A 98 3.41 24.54 -27.64
CA LEU A 98 4.81 24.76 -28.02
C LEU A 98 4.96 24.90 -29.54
N LEU A 99 4.17 24.15 -30.31
CA LEU A 99 4.04 24.32 -31.77
C LEU A 99 3.56 25.74 -32.12
N GLU A 100 2.72 26.34 -31.28
CA GLU A 100 2.24 27.72 -31.44
C GLU A 100 3.27 28.81 -31.10
N HIS A 101 4.42 28.50 -30.45
CA HIS A 101 5.38 29.50 -29.95
C HIS A 101 6.82 29.38 -30.47
N GLY A 102 7.10 28.49 -31.43
CA GLY A 102 8.32 28.57 -32.23
C GLY A 102 9.11 27.27 -32.36
N ALA A 103 9.39 26.94 -33.62
CA ALA A 103 9.91 25.68 -34.18
C ALA A 103 11.32 25.22 -33.76
N LEU A 104 11.86 25.66 -32.61
CA LEU A 104 13.21 25.27 -32.17
C LEU A 104 13.26 23.98 -31.33
N LEU A 105 12.11 23.50 -30.86
CA LEU A 105 11.99 22.34 -29.96
C LEU A 105 10.91 21.33 -30.41
N GLU A 106 10.40 21.49 -31.63
CA GLU A 106 9.47 20.55 -32.24
C GLU A 106 10.10 19.14 -32.30
N GLY A 107 9.43 18.15 -31.71
CA GLY A 107 9.87 16.76 -31.72
C GLY A 107 11.12 16.45 -30.88
N ARG A 108 11.42 17.23 -29.84
CA ARG A 108 12.57 17.00 -28.93
C ARG A 108 12.19 16.77 -27.46
N PHE A 109 10.93 16.39 -27.23
CA PHE A 109 10.37 16.12 -25.90
C PHE A 109 10.90 14.84 -25.27
N GLU A 110 11.28 13.87 -26.09
CA GLU A 110 11.96 12.67 -25.67
C GLU A 110 13.22 13.01 -24.85
N LEU A 111 13.91 14.11 -25.18
CA LEU A 111 15.09 14.57 -24.46
C LEU A 111 14.79 15.07 -23.05
N PHE A 112 13.61 15.65 -22.81
CA PHE A 112 13.16 16.07 -21.48
C PHE A 112 12.88 14.86 -20.58
N PHE A 113 12.19 13.85 -21.10
CA PHE A 113 11.93 12.63 -20.34
C PHE A 113 13.17 11.74 -20.19
N GLU A 114 14.09 11.73 -21.17
CA GLU A 114 15.41 11.11 -21.03
C GLU A 114 16.25 11.82 -19.94
N ALA A 115 16.14 13.15 -19.82
CA ALA A 115 16.78 13.97 -18.78
C ALA A 115 16.36 13.57 -17.37
N ILE A 116 15.04 13.57 -17.12
CA ILE A 116 14.46 13.31 -15.80
C ILE A 116 14.68 11.84 -15.40
N ARG A 117 14.68 10.92 -16.37
CA ARG A 117 14.93 9.49 -16.12
C ARG A 117 16.42 9.14 -16.05
N GLY A 118 17.32 10.09 -16.31
CA GLY A 118 18.76 9.87 -16.33
C GLY A 118 19.22 8.78 -17.31
N ASP A 119 18.48 8.52 -18.39
CA ASP A 119 18.77 7.46 -19.37
C ASP A 119 18.17 7.76 -20.75
N GLY A 120 18.87 7.34 -21.80
CA GLY A 120 18.51 7.56 -23.19
C GLY A 120 19.73 7.64 -24.12
N PRO A 121 19.59 7.34 -25.43
CA PRO A 121 20.70 7.42 -26.38
C PRO A 121 21.33 8.80 -26.47
N TRP A 122 20.55 9.86 -26.27
CA TRP A 122 21.06 11.23 -26.27
C TRP A 122 21.73 11.58 -24.94
N TRP A 123 21.14 11.16 -23.82
CA TRP A 123 21.72 11.36 -22.48
C TRP A 123 23.09 10.67 -22.33
N ARG A 124 23.24 9.45 -22.86
CA ARG A 124 24.54 8.75 -22.90
C ARG A 124 25.61 9.54 -23.65
N LYS A 125 25.25 10.16 -24.79
CA LYS A 125 26.18 11.01 -25.54
C LYS A 125 26.62 12.24 -24.74
N ILE A 126 25.74 12.83 -23.93
CA ILE A 126 26.11 13.93 -23.03
C ILE A 126 27.09 13.42 -21.97
N ILE A 127 26.78 12.34 -21.27
CA ILE A 127 27.68 11.77 -20.25
C ILE A 127 29.07 11.45 -20.84
N ASP A 128 29.11 10.82 -22.02
CA ASP A 128 30.36 10.43 -22.69
C ASP A 128 31.19 11.66 -23.09
N THR A 129 30.54 12.76 -23.51
CA THR A 129 31.20 14.01 -23.94
C THR A 129 31.63 14.89 -22.75
N VAL A 130 30.94 14.78 -21.61
CA VAL A 130 31.09 15.65 -20.42
C VAL A 130 32.31 15.29 -19.55
N SER A 131 33.06 14.24 -19.90
CA SER A 131 34.37 13.96 -19.30
C SER A 131 35.40 15.10 -19.47
N GLY A 132 35.06 16.20 -20.17
CA GLY A 132 35.88 17.43 -20.24
C GLY A 132 35.17 18.80 -20.21
N THR A 133 33.83 18.92 -20.06
CA THR A 133 33.14 20.23 -20.18
C THR A 133 31.96 20.42 -19.22
N ALA A 134 32.18 21.17 -18.12
CA ALA A 134 31.17 21.45 -17.09
C ALA A 134 30.00 22.33 -17.57
N GLY A 135 30.23 23.28 -18.48
CA GLY A 135 29.22 24.27 -18.89
C GLY A 135 28.05 23.70 -19.73
N ILE A 136 28.27 22.60 -20.47
CA ILE A 136 27.20 21.94 -21.24
C ILE A 136 26.21 21.26 -20.31
N LEU A 137 26.71 20.64 -19.24
CA LEU A 137 25.89 20.02 -18.21
C LEU A 137 25.07 21.07 -17.45
N GLU A 138 25.70 22.19 -17.08
CA GLU A 138 25.06 23.28 -16.35
C GLU A 138 23.90 23.92 -17.15
N GLY A 139 24.12 24.29 -18.42
CA GLY A 139 23.07 24.87 -19.26
C GLY A 139 21.87 23.94 -19.51
N PHE A 140 22.13 22.63 -19.57
CA PHE A 140 21.07 21.63 -19.68
C PHE A 140 20.27 21.46 -18.38
N VAL A 141 20.99 21.43 -17.26
CA VAL A 141 20.37 21.36 -15.93
C VAL A 141 19.42 22.55 -15.73
N GLU A 142 19.83 23.76 -16.13
CA GLU A 142 18.97 24.95 -16.07
C GLU A 142 17.74 24.84 -16.98
N TRP A 143 17.89 24.30 -18.19
CA TRP A 143 16.75 24.03 -19.07
C TRP A 143 15.76 23.01 -18.47
N ALA A 144 16.28 21.91 -17.92
CA ALA A 144 15.48 20.86 -17.30
C ALA A 144 14.74 21.38 -16.06
N LYS A 145 15.39 22.21 -15.22
CA LYS A 145 14.76 22.93 -14.11
C LYS A 145 13.57 23.76 -14.58
N ALA A 146 13.76 24.61 -15.59
CA ALA A 146 12.72 25.50 -16.08
C ALA A 146 11.48 24.74 -16.58
N LYS A 147 11.68 23.63 -17.31
CA LYS A 147 10.58 22.79 -17.80
C LYS A 147 9.89 22.00 -16.68
N THR A 148 10.66 21.53 -15.69
CA THR A 148 10.12 20.85 -14.50
C THR A 148 9.26 21.79 -13.65
N ILE A 149 9.67 23.05 -13.46
CA ILE A 149 8.87 24.04 -12.73
C ILE A 149 7.53 24.29 -13.42
N ALA A 150 7.51 24.41 -14.75
CA ALA A 150 6.28 24.60 -15.51
C ALA A 150 5.31 23.41 -15.36
N LEU A 151 5.85 22.19 -15.41
CA LEU A 151 5.12 20.94 -15.24
C LEU A 151 4.47 20.78 -13.85
N LEU A 152 5.22 21.15 -12.80
CA LEU A 152 4.74 21.01 -11.45
C LEU A 152 3.73 22.10 -11.08
N THR A 153 3.92 23.33 -11.60
CA THR A 153 3.01 24.45 -11.37
C THR A 153 1.63 24.19 -11.98
N SER A 154 1.54 23.50 -13.12
CA SER A 154 0.25 23.09 -13.70
C SER A 154 -0.41 21.95 -12.92
N SER A 155 0.38 21.00 -12.43
CA SER A 155 -0.11 19.88 -11.61
C SER A 155 -0.64 20.32 -10.24
N TRP A 156 -0.09 21.39 -9.66
CA TRP A 156 -0.64 22.04 -8.46
C TRP A 156 -2.03 22.63 -8.69
N GLY A 157 -2.34 23.03 -9.94
CA GLY A 157 -3.63 23.65 -10.29
C GLY A 157 -4.77 22.66 -10.53
N ASN A 158 -4.48 21.45 -11.03
CA ASN A 158 -5.49 20.44 -11.41
C ASN A 158 -4.96 18.99 -11.28
N PRO A 159 -4.67 18.47 -10.07
CA PRO A 159 -4.25 17.08 -9.93
C PRO A 159 -5.44 16.15 -10.25
N PRO A 160 -5.28 15.10 -11.10
CA PRO A 160 -6.35 14.14 -11.39
C PRO A 160 -6.56 13.25 -10.17
N THR A 161 -7.66 13.47 -9.45
CA THR A 161 -7.65 13.15 -8.02
C THR A 161 -8.81 12.32 -7.49
N ASN A 162 -10.01 12.41 -8.07
CA ASN A 162 -11.16 11.75 -7.43
C ASN A 162 -11.04 10.22 -7.44
N VAL A 163 -10.56 9.63 -8.53
CA VAL A 163 -10.34 8.18 -8.62
C VAL A 163 -9.20 7.73 -7.70
N ASN A 164 -8.05 8.41 -7.75
CA ASN A 164 -6.93 8.16 -6.83
C ASN A 164 -7.37 8.20 -5.36
N TYR A 165 -8.07 9.26 -4.96
CA TYR A 165 -8.55 9.38 -3.59
C TYR A 165 -9.57 8.31 -3.22
N ALA A 166 -10.49 7.95 -4.11
CA ALA A 166 -11.45 6.88 -3.84
C ALA A 166 -10.74 5.53 -3.65
N GLU A 167 -9.80 5.18 -4.53
CA GLU A 167 -9.01 3.95 -4.42
C GLU A 167 -8.17 3.92 -3.14
N HIS A 168 -7.49 5.01 -2.79
CA HIS A 168 -6.72 5.08 -1.56
C HIS A 168 -7.61 4.93 -0.33
N ARG A 169 -8.76 5.61 -0.31
CA ARG A 169 -9.71 5.53 0.82
C ARG A 169 -10.23 4.11 1.01
N ALA A 170 -10.62 3.42 -0.06
CA ALA A 170 -11.09 2.04 0.00
C ALA A 170 -10.04 1.10 0.62
N ARG A 171 -8.77 1.26 0.23
CA ARG A 171 -7.66 0.47 0.83
C ARG A 171 -7.47 0.77 2.30
N ILE A 172 -7.47 2.05 2.66
CA ILE A 172 -7.27 2.52 4.03
C ILE A 172 -8.40 2.05 4.95
N GLU A 173 -9.65 2.08 4.47
CA GLU A 173 -10.81 1.53 5.18
C GLU A 173 -10.62 0.05 5.47
N ASN A 174 -10.24 -0.74 4.45
CA ASN A 174 -10.04 -2.16 4.63
C ASN A 174 -8.95 -2.46 5.67
N TRP A 175 -7.80 -1.79 5.56
CA TRP A 175 -6.71 -1.98 6.52
C TRP A 175 -7.09 -1.51 7.93
N ALA A 176 -7.85 -0.42 8.05
CA ALA A 176 -8.32 0.06 9.34
C ALA A 176 -9.32 -0.92 9.98
N LEU A 177 -10.22 -1.48 9.17
CA LEU A 177 -11.20 -2.47 9.61
C LEU A 177 -10.51 -3.74 10.12
N GLU A 178 -9.48 -4.22 9.42
CA GLU A 178 -8.67 -5.38 9.81
C GLU A 178 -7.65 -5.08 10.94
N GLY A 179 -7.67 -3.89 11.54
CA GLY A 179 -6.80 -3.55 12.67
C GLY A 179 -5.32 -3.43 12.31
N LYS A 180 -4.98 -3.01 11.08
CA LYS A 180 -3.59 -2.90 10.62
C LYS A 180 -2.93 -1.60 11.08
N LYS A 181 -1.63 -1.69 11.39
CA LYS A 181 -0.74 -0.53 11.53
C LYS A 181 -0.37 0.02 10.15
N LEU A 182 -0.42 1.34 9.97
CA LEU A 182 -0.19 1.96 8.67
C LEU A 182 1.08 2.83 8.68
N LEU A 183 1.98 2.57 7.74
CA LEU A 183 3.09 3.45 7.44
C LEU A 183 2.97 3.96 6.00
N PHE A 184 2.72 5.25 5.83
CA PHE A 184 2.70 5.85 4.50
C PHE A 184 4.07 6.44 4.14
N VAL A 185 4.59 6.07 2.98
CA VAL A 185 5.86 6.57 2.46
C VAL A 185 5.56 7.26 1.13
N ALA A 186 5.90 8.54 1.01
CA ALA A 186 5.56 9.33 -0.17
C ALA A 186 6.78 9.99 -0.79
N HIS A 187 6.92 9.88 -2.10
CA HIS A 187 8.00 10.52 -2.86
C HIS A 187 7.48 11.64 -3.76
N SER A 188 8.20 12.76 -3.83
CA SER A 188 7.92 13.84 -4.79
C SER A 188 6.48 14.37 -4.69
N GLN A 189 5.75 14.42 -5.81
CA GLN A 189 4.35 14.82 -5.86
C GLN A 189 3.40 13.83 -5.17
N GLY A 190 3.81 12.60 -4.88
CA GLY A 190 3.05 11.67 -4.04
C GLY A 190 2.72 12.26 -2.66
N ASN A 191 3.53 13.22 -2.20
CA ASN A 191 3.28 13.98 -0.97
C ASN A 191 2.02 14.86 -1.01
N LEU A 192 1.47 15.18 -2.20
CA LEU A 192 0.16 15.82 -2.31
C LEU A 192 -0.99 14.84 -2.02
N PHE A 193 -0.80 13.55 -2.29
CA PHE A 193 -1.81 12.51 -2.12
C PHE A 193 -1.78 11.87 -0.72
N VAL A 194 -0.58 11.71 -0.15
CA VAL A 194 -0.42 11.11 1.18
C VAL A 194 -1.06 11.96 2.28
N ASN A 195 -1.07 13.28 2.12
CA ASN A 195 -1.60 14.22 3.11
C ASN A 195 -3.13 14.04 3.31
N PRO A 196 -3.96 14.10 2.25
CA PRO A 196 -5.37 13.73 2.33
C PRO A 196 -5.62 12.28 2.76
N ALA A 197 -4.76 11.34 2.36
CA ALA A 197 -4.88 9.93 2.76
C ALA A 197 -4.66 9.75 4.27
N TYR A 198 -3.66 10.41 4.82
CA TYR A 198 -3.38 10.45 6.26
C TYR A 198 -4.53 11.08 7.04
N ASP A 199 -5.06 12.21 6.56
CA ASP A 199 -6.22 12.88 7.19
C ASP A 199 -7.47 12.02 7.17
N TYR A 200 -7.60 11.16 6.16
CA TYR A 200 -8.68 10.20 6.07
C TYR A 200 -8.50 9.06 7.07
N ALA A 201 -7.31 8.47 7.10
CA ALA A 201 -6.98 7.38 8.00
C ALA A 201 -7.12 7.78 9.48
N LEU A 202 -6.76 9.01 9.86
CA LEU A 202 -6.94 9.54 11.23
C LEU A 202 -8.42 9.62 11.68
N ARG A 203 -9.39 9.51 10.76
CA ARG A 203 -10.82 9.42 11.11
C ARG A 203 -11.23 8.00 11.51
N LEU A 204 -10.44 7.02 11.08
CA LEU A 204 -10.70 5.59 11.24
C LEU A 204 -9.80 4.97 12.32
N LEU A 205 -8.60 5.52 12.50
CA LEU A 205 -7.54 4.95 13.32
C LEU A 205 -7.03 5.93 14.38
N PRO A 206 -6.57 5.43 15.55
CA PRO A 206 -5.75 6.22 16.48
C PRO A 206 -4.49 6.76 15.78
N GLY A 207 -4.04 7.95 16.16
CA GLY A 207 -2.86 8.58 15.56
C GLY A 207 -1.55 7.82 15.80
N GLU A 208 -1.47 6.98 16.83
CA GLU A 208 -0.32 6.09 17.10
C GLU A 208 -0.31 4.82 16.22
N SER A 209 -1.40 4.54 15.51
CA SER A 209 -1.54 3.42 14.58
C SER A 209 -1.18 3.78 13.14
N ILE A 210 -0.85 5.05 12.89
CA ILE A 210 -0.49 5.53 11.56
C ILE A 210 0.68 6.53 11.60
N SER A 211 1.59 6.43 10.64
CA SER A 211 2.70 7.39 10.47
C SER A 211 2.95 7.70 9.00
N VAL A 212 3.61 8.83 8.73
CA VAL A 212 3.98 9.28 7.39
C VAL A 212 5.48 9.59 7.33
N VAL A 213 6.16 9.13 6.26
CA VAL A 213 7.52 9.55 5.93
C VAL A 213 7.49 10.28 4.58
N HIS A 214 7.90 11.54 4.61
CA HIS A 214 7.95 12.41 3.44
C HIS A 214 9.34 12.38 2.80
N ILE A 215 9.40 12.10 1.50
CA ILE A 215 10.64 12.02 0.74
C ILE A 215 10.53 12.97 -0.44
N ALA A 216 11.47 13.91 -0.57
CA ALA A 216 11.44 14.95 -1.59
C ALA A 216 10.07 15.66 -1.68
N PRO A 217 9.49 16.18 -0.58
CA PRO A 217 8.10 16.63 -0.58
C PRO A 217 7.88 17.82 -1.52
N ALA A 218 7.05 17.63 -2.54
CA ALA A 218 6.52 18.71 -3.38
C ALA A 218 5.34 19.45 -2.73
N SER A 219 4.93 19.04 -1.53
CA SER A 219 3.91 19.71 -0.72
C SER A 219 4.58 20.55 0.38
N PRO A 220 4.08 21.76 0.68
CA PRO A 220 4.50 22.49 1.87
C PRO A 220 3.98 21.84 3.17
N ARG A 221 2.96 20.97 3.08
CA ARG A 221 2.39 20.29 4.23
C ARG A 221 3.16 19.01 4.53
N LEU A 222 3.61 18.88 5.77
CA LEU A 222 4.23 17.68 6.31
C LEU A 222 3.38 17.14 7.47
N SER A 223 3.01 15.87 7.38
CA SER A 223 2.30 15.10 8.40
C SER A 223 3.22 14.13 9.16
N GLY A 224 4.53 14.18 8.89
CA GLY A 224 5.55 13.36 9.53
C GLY A 224 6.96 13.86 9.18
N PRO A 225 8.02 13.13 9.60
CA PRO A 225 9.39 13.51 9.28
C PRO A 225 9.65 13.53 7.76
N HIS A 226 10.58 14.39 7.34
CA HIS A 226 10.93 14.53 5.93
C HIS A 226 12.43 14.40 5.63
N SER A 227 12.74 14.07 4.38
CA SER A 227 14.09 14.10 3.82
C SER A 227 14.06 14.78 2.46
N LEU A 228 14.95 15.76 2.26
CA LEU A 228 15.09 16.55 1.04
C LEU A 228 16.57 16.87 0.81
N ALA A 229 17.09 16.45 -0.34
CA ALA A 229 18.47 16.73 -0.71
C ALA A 229 18.67 18.18 -1.17
N ASP A 230 19.80 18.78 -0.81
CA ASP A 230 20.18 20.17 -1.15
C ASP A 230 20.34 20.41 -2.65
N LEU A 231 20.77 19.39 -3.39
CA LEU A 231 20.88 19.40 -4.86
C LEU A 231 19.72 18.65 -5.54
N ASP A 232 18.56 18.54 -4.88
CA ASP A 232 17.31 18.13 -5.54
C ASP A 232 16.75 19.30 -6.35
N LEU A 233 17.04 19.31 -7.64
CA LEU A 233 16.73 20.42 -8.53
C LEU A 233 15.24 20.51 -8.86
N VAL A 234 14.50 19.42 -8.70
CA VAL A 234 13.06 19.36 -8.93
C VAL A 234 12.34 20.10 -7.81
N ILE A 235 12.61 19.73 -6.56
CA ILE A 235 11.95 20.34 -5.40
C ILE A 235 12.50 21.74 -5.11
N ASN A 236 13.82 21.96 -5.26
CA ASN A 236 14.36 23.30 -5.09
C ASN A 236 13.88 24.26 -6.20
N GLY A 237 13.54 23.76 -7.39
CA GLY A 237 12.89 24.57 -8.43
C GLY A 237 11.52 25.11 -7.99
N LEU A 238 10.75 24.32 -7.23
CA LEU A 238 9.43 24.75 -6.71
C LEU A 238 9.52 25.92 -5.73
N ARG A 239 10.68 26.15 -5.09
CA ARG A 239 10.88 27.32 -4.21
C ARG A 239 10.66 28.65 -4.94
N LEU A 240 10.79 28.67 -6.27
CA LEU A 240 10.58 29.87 -7.09
C LEU A 240 9.10 30.26 -7.23
N THR A 241 8.18 29.30 -7.07
CA THR A 241 6.75 29.49 -7.29
C THR A 241 5.90 29.24 -6.04
N GLY A 242 6.49 28.67 -4.98
CA GLY A 242 5.79 28.40 -3.73
C GLY A 242 6.74 28.00 -2.59
N ASN A 243 6.14 27.63 -1.48
CA ASN A 243 6.88 27.12 -0.32
C ASN A 243 7.04 25.59 -0.42
N VAL A 244 8.21 25.09 -0.05
CA VAL A 244 8.50 23.66 0.09
C VAL A 244 9.35 23.43 1.34
N ALA A 245 9.37 22.20 1.84
CA ALA A 245 10.12 21.84 3.05
C ALA A 245 11.60 22.23 2.94
N ASP A 246 12.27 22.43 4.09
CA ASP A 246 13.70 22.75 4.12
C ASP A 246 14.56 21.57 3.67
N ASN A 247 15.72 21.88 3.07
CA ASN A 247 16.72 20.87 2.73
C ASN A 247 17.30 20.27 4.02
N THR A 248 17.43 18.95 4.06
CA THR A 248 17.88 18.21 5.25
C THR A 248 19.24 17.55 5.06
N ASP A 249 19.62 17.23 3.82
CA ASP A 249 20.79 16.42 3.52
C ASP A 249 21.60 17.01 2.37
N SER A 250 22.93 16.88 2.45
CA SER A 250 23.80 17.26 1.35
C SER A 250 24.15 16.05 0.49
N ILE A 251 24.05 16.19 -0.83
CA ILE A 251 24.43 15.15 -1.79
C ILE A 251 25.56 15.66 -2.70
N PRO A 252 26.44 14.77 -3.20
CA PRO A 252 27.47 15.17 -4.14
C PRO A 252 26.87 15.69 -5.45
N GLY A 253 27.63 16.57 -6.11
CA GLY A 253 27.36 16.99 -7.48
C GLY A 253 27.37 15.79 -8.45
N TYR A 254 26.68 15.94 -9.58
CA TYR A 254 26.37 14.85 -10.51
C TYR A 254 27.56 13.93 -10.89
N LEU A 255 28.74 14.51 -11.16
CA LEU A 255 29.92 13.73 -11.57
C LEU A 255 30.44 12.78 -10.48
N LEU A 256 30.22 13.13 -9.21
CA LEU A 256 30.64 12.35 -8.04
C LEU A 256 29.50 11.51 -7.45
N ARG A 257 28.30 11.60 -8.03
CA ARG A 257 27.12 10.90 -7.54
C ARG A 257 27.19 9.41 -7.89
N PRO A 258 26.99 8.50 -6.92
CA PRO A 258 26.90 7.07 -7.20
C PRO A 258 25.65 6.77 -8.02
N ALA A 259 25.69 5.66 -8.78
CA ALA A 259 24.48 5.14 -9.41
C ALA A 259 23.56 4.49 -8.36
N GLY A 260 22.25 4.47 -8.61
CA GLY A 260 21.30 3.67 -7.84
C GLY A 260 21.43 2.17 -8.16
N THR A 261 20.59 1.36 -7.51
CA THR A 261 20.54 -0.11 -7.72
C THR A 261 20.17 -0.48 -9.16
N ASN A 262 19.48 0.41 -9.87
CA ASN A 262 19.16 0.28 -11.29
C ASN A 262 20.34 0.61 -12.24
N GLY A 263 21.53 0.90 -11.71
CA GLY A 263 22.73 1.21 -12.48
C GLY A 263 22.76 2.62 -13.10
N LYS A 264 21.79 3.48 -12.78
CA LYS A 264 21.67 4.83 -13.32
C LYS A 264 22.07 5.90 -12.32
N ARG A 265 22.57 7.02 -12.81
CA ARG A 265 22.73 8.25 -12.02
C ARG A 265 21.58 9.17 -12.35
N ASP A 266 21.12 9.91 -11.34
CA ASP A 266 20.12 10.94 -11.55
C ASP A 266 20.79 12.32 -11.60
N PRO A 267 20.74 13.06 -12.72
CA PRO A 267 21.26 14.43 -12.81
C PRO A 267 20.49 15.45 -11.98
N LEU A 268 19.21 15.23 -11.72
CA LEU A 268 18.36 16.18 -11.02
C LEU A 268 18.42 16.05 -9.50
N GLY A 269 19.01 14.98 -8.98
CA GLY A 269 19.14 14.81 -7.52
C GLY A 269 17.81 14.57 -6.82
N HIS A 270 16.83 14.04 -7.54
CA HIS A 270 15.45 13.87 -7.15
C HIS A 270 14.96 12.41 -7.07
N GLY A 271 15.54 11.52 -7.88
CA GLY A 271 15.11 10.15 -8.08
C GLY A 271 15.03 9.36 -6.77
N PHE A 272 13.94 8.61 -6.59
CA PHE A 272 13.74 7.82 -5.38
C PHE A 272 14.88 6.81 -5.19
N ILE A 273 15.12 5.96 -6.21
CA ILE A 273 16.11 4.87 -6.19
C ILE A 273 17.54 5.42 -6.22
N GLU A 274 17.80 6.41 -7.06
CA GLU A 274 19.15 6.91 -7.34
C GLU A 274 19.68 7.82 -6.23
N ILE A 275 18.78 8.48 -5.48
CA ILE A 275 19.12 9.49 -4.48
C ILE A 275 18.65 9.07 -3.09
N TYR A 276 17.34 8.96 -2.91
CA TYR A 276 16.73 8.96 -1.58
C TYR A 276 16.79 7.62 -0.85
N ILE A 277 16.93 6.51 -1.56
CA ILE A 277 17.17 5.19 -0.98
C ILE A 277 18.51 4.57 -1.41
N ASN A 278 19.38 5.38 -2.05
CA ASN A 278 20.71 4.94 -2.43
C ASN A 278 21.61 4.85 -1.20
N GLY A 279 21.93 3.62 -0.76
CA GLY A 279 22.76 3.37 0.43
C GLY A 279 24.18 3.96 0.39
N ALA A 280 24.65 4.42 -0.78
CA ALA A 280 25.92 5.15 -0.90
C ALA A 280 25.80 6.66 -0.57
N LEU A 281 24.59 7.17 -0.30
CA LEU A 281 24.31 8.57 0.03
C LEU A 281 23.76 8.69 1.46
N SER A 282 24.17 9.73 2.18
CA SER A 282 23.73 9.97 3.57
C SER A 282 22.23 10.20 3.72
N VAL A 283 21.58 10.79 2.69
CA VAL A 283 20.12 11.00 2.69
C VAL A 283 19.35 9.68 2.83
N ALA A 284 19.87 8.57 2.30
CA ALA A 284 19.25 7.26 2.47
C ALA A 284 19.29 6.79 3.92
N ASN A 285 20.34 7.09 4.69
CA ASN A 285 20.38 6.78 6.11
C ASN A 285 19.29 7.52 6.88
N ARG A 286 19.00 8.78 6.51
CA ARG A 286 17.93 9.57 7.12
C ARG A 286 16.55 8.99 6.78
N VAL A 287 16.29 8.70 5.50
CA VAL A 287 15.05 8.05 5.05
C VAL A 287 14.86 6.73 5.79
N ASN A 288 15.88 5.87 5.80
CA ASN A 288 15.84 4.57 6.46
C ASN A 288 15.58 4.70 7.96
N SER A 289 16.19 5.69 8.62
CA SER A 289 15.96 5.95 10.05
C SER A 289 14.53 6.38 10.34
N HIS A 290 13.91 7.21 9.49
CA HIS A 290 12.52 7.62 9.67
C HIS A 290 11.56 6.44 9.50
N ILE A 291 11.78 5.62 8.47
CA ILE A 291 10.96 4.44 8.20
C ILE A 291 11.11 3.41 9.31
N GLN A 292 12.33 3.10 9.73
CA GLN A 292 12.58 2.17 10.82
C GLN A 292 11.95 2.65 12.14
N HIS A 293 12.12 3.94 12.46
CA HIS A 293 11.48 4.51 13.64
C HIS A 293 9.95 4.38 13.60
N ALA A 294 9.33 4.65 12.45
CA ALA A 294 7.89 4.46 12.30
C ALA A 294 7.49 2.97 12.49
N LEU A 295 8.19 2.04 11.85
CA LEU A 295 7.92 0.60 11.97
C LEU A 295 8.02 0.09 13.42
N ASP A 296 8.94 0.65 14.22
CA ASP A 296 9.18 0.24 15.61
C ASP A 296 8.20 0.89 16.62
N THR A 297 7.52 1.97 16.23
CA THR A 297 6.68 2.78 17.14
C THR A 297 5.19 2.64 16.91
N LEU A 298 4.76 2.14 15.75
CA LEU A 298 3.34 1.98 15.44
C LEU A 298 2.65 1.00 16.41
N VAL A 299 1.46 1.39 16.87
CA VAL A 299 0.62 0.61 17.79
C VAL A 299 -0.57 0.02 17.04
N SER A 300 -0.87 -1.26 17.25
CA SER A 300 -1.99 -1.92 16.58
C SER A 300 -3.33 -1.31 17.02
N PRO A 301 -4.17 -0.87 16.09
CA PRO A 301 -5.53 -0.43 16.39
C PRO A 301 -6.44 -1.63 16.69
N PRO A 302 -7.58 -1.43 17.36
CA PRO A 302 -8.58 -2.50 17.52
C PRO A 302 -9.10 -2.98 16.16
N ALA A 303 -9.00 -4.29 15.91
CA ALA A 303 -9.59 -4.91 14.73
C ALA A 303 -11.12 -5.00 14.87
N GLN A 304 -11.83 -4.62 13.81
CA GLN A 304 -13.29 -4.71 13.69
C GLN A 304 -13.71 -5.83 12.73
N ALA A 305 -12.79 -6.25 11.84
CA ALA A 305 -12.91 -7.42 10.98
C ALA A 305 -11.65 -8.29 11.08
N SER A 306 -11.79 -9.53 10.65
CA SER A 306 -10.74 -10.54 10.64
C SER A 306 -10.01 -10.53 9.30
N SER A 307 -8.69 -10.68 9.31
CA SER A 307 -7.98 -11.03 8.08
C SER A 307 -8.28 -12.47 7.66
N GLY A 308 -8.15 -12.75 6.37
CA GLY A 308 -8.33 -14.07 5.80
C GLY A 308 -7.41 -14.34 4.61
N PHE A 309 -7.50 -15.54 4.05
CA PHE A 309 -6.76 -15.92 2.84
C PHE A 309 -7.07 -14.96 1.68
N PHE A 310 -8.35 -14.62 1.54
CA PHE A 310 -8.77 -13.40 0.87
C PHE A 310 -9.94 -12.78 1.64
N THR A 311 -10.14 -11.48 1.44
CA THR A 311 -11.25 -10.70 1.99
C THR A 311 -12.00 -10.01 0.86
N ALA A 312 -13.31 -9.84 1.07
CA ALA A 312 -14.17 -9.04 0.22
C ALA A 312 -14.86 -7.99 1.09
N THR A 313 -14.60 -6.72 0.78
CA THR A 313 -15.09 -5.58 1.57
C THR A 313 -15.99 -4.75 0.70
N LEU A 314 -17.25 -4.64 1.10
CA LEU A 314 -18.29 -3.90 0.41
C LEU A 314 -18.51 -2.55 1.10
N THR A 315 -18.49 -1.47 0.34
CA THR A 315 -18.95 -0.14 0.77
C THR A 315 -19.93 0.43 -0.26
N TRP A 316 -20.70 1.45 0.12
CA TRP A 316 -21.56 2.18 -0.81
C TRP A 316 -21.70 3.64 -0.43
N ASP A 317 -22.21 4.48 -1.32
CA ASP A 317 -22.31 5.92 -1.11
C ASP A 317 -23.69 6.37 -0.57
N GLY A 318 -23.79 6.52 0.75
CA GLY A 318 -24.91 7.12 1.44
C GLY A 318 -26.04 6.15 1.80
N LEU A 319 -27.16 6.68 2.29
CA LEU A 319 -28.20 5.88 2.95
C LEU A 319 -28.72 4.71 2.09
N GLY A 320 -28.99 3.61 2.77
CA GLY A 320 -29.46 2.35 2.20
C GLY A 320 -28.88 1.18 2.98
N ASP A 321 -29.32 -0.01 2.61
CA ASP A 321 -28.87 -1.30 3.12
C ASP A 321 -28.47 -2.15 1.92
N VAL A 322 -27.20 -2.53 1.85
CA VAL A 322 -26.59 -3.23 0.70
C VAL A 322 -25.86 -4.46 1.19
N ASP A 323 -26.38 -5.63 0.85
CA ASP A 323 -25.87 -6.90 1.32
C ASP A 323 -24.74 -7.41 0.44
N LEU A 324 -23.70 -7.93 1.08
CA LEU A 324 -22.65 -8.76 0.52
C LEU A 324 -23.09 -10.23 0.52
N HIS A 325 -23.01 -10.85 -0.65
CA HIS A 325 -23.29 -12.26 -0.84
C HIS A 325 -22.05 -12.98 -1.37
N THR A 326 -21.62 -14.00 -0.66
CA THR A 326 -20.54 -14.89 -1.09
C THR A 326 -21.06 -16.30 -1.30
N TYR A 327 -20.91 -16.83 -2.51
CA TYR A 327 -21.08 -18.25 -2.79
C TYR A 327 -19.72 -18.93 -2.80
N GLU A 328 -19.53 -19.91 -1.92
CA GLU A 328 -18.32 -20.71 -1.82
C GLU A 328 -18.31 -21.87 -2.83
N PRO A 329 -17.15 -22.49 -3.12
CA PRO A 329 -17.02 -23.53 -4.14
C PRO A 329 -17.98 -24.72 -3.95
N ASN A 330 -18.35 -25.05 -2.71
CA ASN A 330 -19.28 -26.14 -2.42
C ASN A 330 -20.77 -25.76 -2.53
N GLY A 331 -21.08 -24.52 -2.92
CA GLY A 331 -22.44 -23.98 -3.02
C GLY A 331 -22.97 -23.34 -1.73
N SER A 332 -22.19 -23.29 -0.65
CA SER A 332 -22.56 -22.56 0.57
C SER A 332 -22.75 -21.07 0.26
N HIS A 333 -23.85 -20.49 0.74
CA HIS A 333 -24.18 -19.07 0.54
C HIS A 333 -24.05 -18.32 1.85
N VAL A 334 -23.10 -17.38 1.89
CA VAL A 334 -22.76 -16.56 3.05
C VAL A 334 -23.29 -15.14 2.83
N TYR A 335 -24.14 -14.65 3.75
CA TYR A 335 -24.78 -13.33 3.74
C TYR A 335 -25.42 -13.03 5.11
N TYR A 336 -26.00 -11.85 5.33
CA TYR A 336 -26.49 -11.39 6.65
C TYR A 336 -27.31 -12.42 7.45
N SER A 337 -28.16 -13.24 6.81
CA SER A 337 -28.98 -14.25 7.51
C SER A 337 -28.32 -15.64 7.63
N ASN A 338 -27.19 -15.86 6.95
CA ASN A 338 -26.34 -17.02 7.10
C ASN A 338 -24.85 -16.61 7.07
N LEU A 339 -24.36 -16.12 8.21
CA LEU A 339 -23.03 -15.53 8.32
C LEU A 339 -21.88 -16.53 8.15
N THR A 340 -22.13 -17.83 8.30
CA THR A 340 -21.09 -18.87 8.29
C THR A 340 -21.15 -19.73 7.04
N GLY A 341 -20.04 -19.76 6.30
CA GLY A 341 -19.81 -20.70 5.23
C GLY A 341 -18.99 -21.91 5.67
N SER A 342 -18.65 -22.76 4.72
CA SER A 342 -17.72 -23.87 4.91
C SER A 342 -16.25 -23.42 4.92
N THR A 343 -15.93 -22.34 4.20
CA THR A 343 -14.61 -21.73 4.17
C THR A 343 -14.53 -20.49 5.06
N GLY A 344 -15.49 -19.59 4.95
CA GLY A 344 -15.38 -18.23 5.46
C GLY A 344 -16.58 -17.78 6.30
N TYR A 345 -16.57 -16.50 6.62
CA TYR A 345 -17.55 -15.88 7.50
C TYR A 345 -17.77 -14.40 7.13
N LEU A 346 -19.01 -13.92 7.23
CA LEU A 346 -19.37 -12.51 7.14
C LEU A 346 -19.27 -11.90 8.56
N ASP A 347 -18.17 -11.22 8.85
CA ASP A 347 -17.87 -10.68 10.18
C ASP A 347 -18.28 -9.24 10.40
N VAL A 348 -18.53 -8.50 9.32
CA VAL A 348 -19.15 -7.18 9.41
C VAL A 348 -20.37 -7.15 8.51
N ASP A 349 -21.51 -6.87 9.12
CA ASP A 349 -22.83 -6.72 8.50
C ASP A 349 -23.37 -5.34 8.91
N ASN A 350 -23.17 -4.35 8.04
CA ASN A 350 -23.63 -2.99 8.30
C ASN A 350 -24.90 -2.73 7.49
N THR A 351 -25.94 -2.24 8.14
CA THR A 351 -27.24 -1.97 7.52
C THR A 351 -27.53 -0.49 7.31
N VAL A 352 -26.52 0.37 7.49
CA VAL A 352 -26.69 1.84 7.46
C VAL A 352 -25.55 2.57 6.76
N ALA A 353 -25.89 3.75 6.23
CA ALA A 353 -24.96 4.74 5.69
C ALA A 353 -24.02 4.14 4.63
N ASN A 354 -22.69 4.20 4.78
CA ASN A 354 -21.76 3.89 3.69
C ASN A 354 -21.19 2.45 3.72
N GLY A 355 -21.79 1.54 4.48
CA GLY A 355 -21.15 0.28 4.86
C GLY A 355 -20.08 0.47 5.95
N PRO A 356 -19.11 -0.45 6.14
CA PRO A 356 -18.82 -1.58 5.26
C PRO A 356 -19.57 -2.87 5.63
N GLU A 357 -19.67 -3.80 4.68
CA GLU A 357 -19.77 -5.23 4.98
C GLU A 357 -18.45 -5.93 4.65
N HIS A 358 -18.15 -7.02 5.36
CA HIS A 358 -16.88 -7.72 5.22
C HIS A 358 -17.04 -9.23 5.32
N TYR A 359 -16.46 -9.93 4.35
CA TYR A 359 -16.30 -11.37 4.33
C TYR A 359 -14.82 -11.73 4.30
N PHE A 360 -14.42 -12.76 5.05
CA PHE A 360 -13.09 -13.37 4.94
C PHE A 360 -13.16 -14.88 4.69
N ALA A 361 -12.26 -15.38 3.83
CA ALA A 361 -12.00 -16.80 3.68
C ALA A 361 -10.95 -17.26 4.71
N SER A 362 -11.18 -18.40 5.38
CA SER A 362 -10.28 -18.91 6.41
C SER A 362 -8.86 -19.18 5.88
N CYS A 363 -7.87 -18.89 6.74
CA CYS A 363 -6.48 -19.28 6.53
C CYS A 363 -6.20 -20.74 6.90
N ASP A 364 -7.05 -21.40 7.69
CA ASP A 364 -6.90 -22.84 7.99
C ASP A 364 -7.02 -23.67 6.72
N ILE A 365 -5.94 -24.38 6.33
CA ILE A 365 -5.93 -25.19 5.09
C ILE A 365 -6.94 -26.33 5.11
N ASN A 366 -7.40 -26.75 6.29
CA ASN A 366 -8.42 -27.79 6.42
C ASN A 366 -9.84 -27.24 6.16
N LYS A 367 -10.01 -25.92 6.17
CA LYS A 367 -11.26 -25.22 5.84
C LYS A 367 -11.22 -24.54 4.48
N LEU A 368 -10.04 -24.08 4.05
CA LEU A 368 -9.88 -23.38 2.77
C LEU A 368 -10.16 -24.33 1.60
N GLN A 369 -11.18 -24.01 0.82
CA GLN A 369 -11.57 -24.79 -0.36
C GLN A 369 -10.94 -24.21 -1.63
N THR A 370 -10.44 -25.09 -2.49
CA THR A 370 -10.09 -24.71 -3.86
C THR A 370 -11.34 -24.65 -4.73
N GLY A 371 -11.34 -23.76 -5.71
CA GLY A 371 -12.45 -23.56 -6.65
C GLY A 371 -12.87 -22.09 -6.71
N VAL A 372 -14.02 -21.86 -7.32
CA VAL A 372 -14.52 -20.52 -7.61
C VAL A 372 -15.46 -20.04 -6.51
N TYR A 373 -15.10 -18.93 -5.89
CA TYR A 373 -15.98 -18.15 -5.02
C TYR A 373 -16.64 -17.05 -5.86
N THR A 374 -17.95 -16.84 -5.68
CA THR A 374 -18.69 -15.79 -6.37
C THR A 374 -19.08 -14.71 -5.38
N ILE A 375 -18.62 -13.48 -5.61
CA ILE A 375 -18.86 -12.32 -4.75
C ILE A 375 -19.86 -11.39 -5.44
N SER A 376 -21.00 -11.18 -4.81
CA SER A 376 -22.14 -10.46 -5.37
C SER A 376 -22.74 -9.48 -4.37
N VAL A 377 -23.52 -8.51 -4.86
CA VAL A 377 -24.23 -7.52 -4.04
C VAL A 377 -25.72 -7.55 -4.30
N ALA A 378 -26.50 -7.19 -3.28
CA ALA A 378 -27.92 -6.90 -3.40
C ALA A 378 -28.23 -5.51 -2.83
N ASN A 379 -29.13 -4.77 -3.47
CA ASN A 379 -29.79 -3.66 -2.79
C ASN A 379 -30.85 -4.26 -1.88
N TYR A 380 -30.52 -4.53 -0.62
CA TYR A 380 -31.48 -5.12 0.31
C TYR A 380 -32.66 -4.17 0.50
N SER A 381 -32.36 -2.91 0.82
CA SER A 381 -33.38 -1.88 0.85
C SER A 381 -32.83 -0.46 0.70
N ARG A 382 -33.59 0.41 0.03
CA ARG A 382 -33.40 1.88 0.02
C ARG A 382 -32.04 2.37 -0.49
N ALA A 383 -31.28 1.54 -1.21
CA ALA A 383 -30.00 1.91 -1.82
C ALA A 383 -30.11 2.14 -3.35
N GLU A 384 -31.31 2.45 -3.87
CA GLU A 384 -31.47 2.69 -5.31
C GLU A 384 -30.68 3.92 -5.76
N GLY A 385 -29.95 3.78 -6.85
CA GLY A 385 -29.08 4.82 -7.42
C GLY A 385 -27.71 4.95 -6.74
N ARG A 386 -27.46 4.24 -5.63
CA ARG A 386 -26.15 4.22 -4.95
C ARG A 386 -25.12 3.44 -5.76
N THR A 387 -23.86 3.82 -5.62
CA THR A 387 -22.69 3.10 -6.11
C THR A 387 -22.16 2.18 -5.02
N ALA A 388 -22.35 0.88 -5.18
CA ALA A 388 -21.70 -0.15 -4.38
C ALA A 388 -20.30 -0.44 -4.92
N THR A 389 -19.33 -0.60 -4.03
CA THR A 389 -17.92 -0.86 -4.33
C THR A 389 -17.48 -2.10 -3.56
N ILE A 390 -16.94 -3.11 -4.27
CA ILE A 390 -16.24 -4.23 -3.64
C ILE A 390 -14.75 -4.09 -3.89
N GLN A 391 -13.98 -4.11 -2.80
CA GLN A 391 -12.53 -4.35 -2.84
C GLN A 391 -12.24 -5.80 -2.47
N LEU A 392 -11.54 -6.50 -3.35
CA LEU A 392 -11.06 -7.86 -3.11
C LEU A 392 -9.56 -7.83 -2.79
N SER A 393 -9.17 -8.41 -1.67
CA SER A 393 -7.77 -8.47 -1.23
C SER A 393 -7.36 -9.89 -0.87
N SER A 394 -6.13 -10.30 -1.15
CA SER A 394 -5.53 -11.51 -0.60
C SER A 394 -4.56 -11.21 0.53
N TRP A 395 -4.28 -12.20 1.39
CA TRP A 395 -3.27 -12.04 2.42
C TRP A 395 -1.88 -11.75 1.82
N ARG A 396 -1.56 -12.42 0.69
CA ARG A 396 -0.23 -12.44 0.05
C ARG A 396 0.04 -11.24 -0.84
N ASP A 397 -0.87 -10.97 -1.78
CA ASP A 397 -0.67 -10.03 -2.88
C ASP A 397 -1.37 -8.69 -2.64
N GLY A 398 -2.22 -8.67 -1.62
CA GLY A 398 -3.03 -7.53 -1.26
C GLY A 398 -4.17 -7.26 -2.19
N VAL A 399 -4.48 -5.99 -2.50
CA VAL A 399 -5.64 -5.69 -3.33
C VAL A 399 -5.47 -6.35 -4.69
N LEU A 400 -6.33 -7.32 -4.97
CA LEU A 400 -6.42 -8.03 -6.24
C LEU A 400 -7.24 -7.23 -7.25
N GLY A 401 -8.24 -6.51 -6.78
CA GLY A 401 -9.08 -5.67 -7.62
C GLY A 401 -10.12 -4.87 -6.86
N THR A 402 -10.64 -3.83 -7.50
CA THR A 402 -11.79 -3.05 -7.01
C THR A 402 -12.79 -2.91 -8.15
N ARG A 403 -14.06 -3.23 -7.90
CA ARG A 403 -15.13 -3.13 -8.90
C ARG A 403 -16.30 -2.39 -8.27
N THR A 404 -16.99 -1.60 -9.09
CA THR A 404 -18.12 -0.75 -8.67
C THR A 404 -19.35 -1.05 -9.50
N VAL A 405 -20.54 -0.89 -8.92
CA VAL A 405 -21.82 -1.00 -9.63
C VAL A 405 -22.83 0.01 -9.11
N GLN A 406 -23.62 0.60 -9.99
CA GLN A 406 -24.77 1.40 -9.59
C GLN A 406 -25.99 0.49 -9.36
N LEU A 407 -26.57 0.59 -8.17
CA LEU A 407 -27.66 -0.26 -7.72
C LEU A 407 -29.01 0.19 -8.31
N GLY A 408 -29.78 -0.79 -8.80
CA GLY A 408 -31.19 -0.61 -9.17
C GLY A 408 -32.13 -0.62 -7.97
N SER A 409 -33.43 -0.85 -8.21
CA SER A 409 -34.43 -1.00 -7.14
C SER A 409 -34.10 -2.18 -6.21
N ALA A 410 -34.68 -2.15 -5.00
CA ALA A 410 -34.41 -3.15 -3.97
C ALA A 410 -34.74 -4.58 -4.44
N THR A 411 -33.82 -5.52 -4.19
CA THR A 411 -33.94 -6.94 -4.51
C THR A 411 -33.99 -7.83 -3.26
N GLY A 412 -33.96 -7.24 -2.06
CA GLY A 412 -33.90 -7.98 -0.79
C GLY A 412 -32.67 -8.89 -0.78
N SER A 413 -32.79 -10.11 -0.26
CA SER A 413 -31.69 -11.08 -0.18
C SER A 413 -31.28 -11.71 -1.52
N THR A 414 -31.80 -11.24 -2.65
CA THR A 414 -31.45 -11.78 -3.97
C THR A 414 -30.36 -10.91 -4.60
N PRO A 415 -29.11 -11.42 -4.75
CA PRO A 415 -28.04 -10.66 -5.36
C PRO A 415 -28.38 -10.32 -6.82
N SER A 416 -28.19 -9.06 -7.20
CA SER A 416 -28.48 -8.55 -8.54
C SER A 416 -27.24 -8.40 -9.40
N HIS A 417 -26.06 -8.27 -8.78
CA HIS A 417 -24.80 -8.07 -9.48
C HIS A 417 -23.69 -8.93 -8.88
N THR A 418 -23.05 -9.75 -9.72
CA THR A 418 -21.79 -10.41 -9.38
C THR A 418 -20.64 -9.50 -9.78
N LEU A 419 -19.83 -9.08 -8.80
CA LEU A 419 -18.66 -8.25 -9.06
C LEU A 419 -17.40 -9.08 -9.23
N PHE A 420 -17.20 -10.17 -8.47
CA PHE A 420 -16.00 -10.99 -8.61
C PHE A 420 -16.33 -12.48 -8.72
N LYS A 421 -15.50 -13.16 -9.51
CA LYS A 421 -15.28 -14.59 -9.42
C LYS A 421 -13.83 -14.80 -9.03
N VAL A 422 -13.63 -15.48 -7.91
CA VAL A 422 -12.33 -15.60 -7.25
C VAL A 422 -11.95 -17.08 -7.28
N ASN A 423 -10.96 -17.43 -8.07
CA ASN A 423 -10.47 -18.78 -8.17
C ASN A 423 -9.34 -19.00 -7.15
N VAL A 424 -9.60 -19.83 -6.15
CA VAL A 424 -8.58 -20.33 -5.22
C VAL A 424 -8.04 -21.65 -5.75
N SER A 425 -6.73 -21.71 -5.98
CA SER A 425 -6.07 -22.93 -6.46
C SER A 425 -5.00 -23.40 -5.47
N ASN A 426 -4.62 -24.67 -5.58
CA ASN A 426 -3.48 -25.23 -4.87
C ASN A 426 -2.51 -25.80 -5.90
N ASP A 427 -1.25 -25.37 -5.83
CA ASP A 427 -0.18 -25.97 -6.63
C ASP A 427 0.22 -27.30 -6.00
N ALA A 428 -0.11 -28.40 -6.70
CA ALA A 428 0.19 -29.76 -6.25
C ALA A 428 1.69 -30.05 -6.06
N THR A 429 2.57 -29.26 -6.67
CA THR A 429 4.03 -29.42 -6.59
C THR A 429 4.59 -28.76 -5.34
N THR A 430 4.15 -27.54 -5.06
CA THR A 430 4.66 -26.72 -3.95
C THR A 430 3.77 -26.78 -2.69
N GLY A 431 2.54 -27.26 -2.83
CA GLY A 431 1.48 -27.18 -1.83
C GLY A 431 0.97 -25.76 -1.59
N ALA A 432 1.43 -24.76 -2.35
CA ALA A 432 1.08 -23.37 -2.15
C ALA A 432 -0.33 -23.08 -2.65
N TYR A 433 -1.10 -22.33 -1.86
CA TYR A 433 -2.38 -21.81 -2.29
C TYR A 433 -2.20 -20.48 -3.01
N ASP A 434 -3.00 -20.27 -4.05
CA ASP A 434 -3.03 -19.06 -4.86
C ASP A 434 -4.48 -18.56 -5.00
N VAL A 435 -4.63 -17.28 -5.30
CA VAL A 435 -5.92 -16.63 -5.52
C VAL A 435 -5.84 -15.68 -6.70
N ASN A 436 -6.74 -15.87 -7.66
CA ASN A 436 -6.80 -15.06 -8.88
C ASN A 436 -8.24 -14.66 -9.17
N ILE A 437 -8.42 -13.50 -9.80
CA ILE A 437 -9.72 -13.06 -10.31
C ILE A 437 -9.89 -13.61 -11.73
N GLU A 438 -11.06 -14.16 -12.04
CA GLU A 438 -11.44 -14.59 -13.40
C GLU A 438 -11.83 -13.42 -14.33
#